data_AF-J1Q3W6-F1
#
_entry.id   AF-J1Q3W6-F1
#
_cell.length_a   1.000
_cell.length_b   1.000
_cell.length_c   1.000
_cell.angle_alpha   90.00
_cell.angle_beta   90.00
_cell.angle_gamma   90.00
#
_symmetry.space_group_name_H-M   'P 1'
#
loop_
_entity.id
_entity.type
_entity.pdbx_description
1 polymer ?
#
loop_
_entity_poly.entity_id
_entity_poly.type
_entity_poly.pdbx_seq_one_letter_code
_entity_poly.pdbx_strand_id
1 'polypeptide(L)'
;MAEQLPPLTIQQPLPLAFVRGEAVLERPEDLYIPPDALEVLLDTFEGPLDFLLYLIRKHKFDLVDLPVNEITLQYMEYIELMQELNFELAAEYLVMAAMLAEIKSRLLLPKITNLEDDEHDPRAELVRRLQEYEIFKQAATDLDALPRDERDYFTAKASLADNFSPLLILPDVDFTELISALNDIVKRSKALAHHHIQREHLSTRERMSRILDLLQQRQGYLEFAECFDLTEGREGVVVTFLAILELTKEKLVELIQVAPYAQIHVKLALSEA
;
A
#
# COMPACT_ATOMS: atom_id res chain seq x y z
N MET A 1 43.44 52.80 39.47
CA MET A 1 42.05 52.35 39.58
C MET A 1 41.72 51.65 38.28
N ALA A 2 41.64 50.33 38.27
CA ALA A 2 41.32 49.55 37.08
C ALA A 2 39.80 49.41 36.99
N GLU A 3 39.20 49.92 35.91
CA GLU A 3 37.77 49.74 35.60
C GLU A 3 37.49 48.26 35.30
N GLN A 4 36.55 47.68 36.04
CA GLN A 4 36.03 46.34 35.80
C GLN A 4 35.12 46.35 34.58
N LEU A 5 35.49 45.59 33.56
CA LEU A 5 34.64 45.31 32.40
C LEU A 5 33.38 44.53 32.85
N PRO A 6 32.20 44.79 32.25
CA PRO A 6 30.98 44.08 32.60
C PRO A 6 31.07 42.59 32.19
N PRO A 7 30.39 41.69 32.92
CA PRO A 7 30.40 40.27 32.60
C PRO A 7 29.75 40.01 31.23
N LEU A 8 30.38 39.15 30.44
CA LEU A 8 29.88 38.70 29.14
C LEU A 8 28.49 38.07 29.31
N THR A 9 27.50 38.56 28.56
CA THR A 9 26.17 37.97 28.50
C THR A 9 26.28 36.57 27.88
N ILE A 10 26.05 35.54 28.68
CA ILE A 10 25.98 34.15 28.20
C ILE A 10 24.70 34.03 27.37
N GLN A 11 24.84 33.85 26.06
CA GLN A 11 23.72 33.67 25.15
C GLN A 11 23.04 32.33 25.48
N GLN A 12 21.79 32.38 25.92
CA GLN A 12 21.01 31.17 26.20
C GLN A 12 20.75 30.43 24.88
N PRO A 13 20.91 29.10 24.84
CA PRO A 13 20.67 28.33 23.62
C PRO A 13 19.22 28.47 23.18
N LEU A 14 19.00 28.66 21.88
CA LEU A 14 17.66 28.73 21.29
C LEU A 14 16.95 27.37 21.46
N PRO A 15 15.66 27.35 21.81
CA PRO A 15 14.90 26.12 21.93
C PRO A 15 14.70 25.45 20.57
N LEU A 16 14.83 24.12 20.53
CA LEU A 16 14.68 23.32 19.32
C LEU A 16 13.23 23.25 18.84
N ALA A 17 12.28 23.16 19.79
CA ALA A 17 10.85 23.17 19.55
C ALA A 17 10.07 23.54 20.82
N PHE A 18 8.78 23.84 20.67
CA PHE A 18 7.83 23.99 21.78
C PHE A 18 6.74 22.92 21.67
N VAL A 19 6.55 22.12 22.73
CA VAL A 19 5.49 21.09 22.80
C VAL A 19 4.63 21.38 24.02
N ARG A 20 3.32 21.58 23.82
CA ARG A 20 2.34 21.95 24.88
C ARG A 20 2.74 23.16 25.74
N GLY A 21 3.54 24.08 25.19
CA GLY A 21 3.95 25.31 25.87
C GLY A 21 5.25 25.21 26.67
N GLU A 22 5.88 24.05 26.73
CA GLU A 22 7.19 23.86 27.34
C GLU A 22 8.30 23.85 26.28
N ALA A 23 9.43 24.52 26.58
CA ALA A 23 10.56 24.67 25.67
C ALA A 23 11.51 23.46 25.79
N VAL A 24 11.70 22.73 24.70
CA VAL A 24 12.60 21.57 24.64
C VAL A 24 13.99 22.04 24.22
N LEU A 25 14.93 22.00 25.17
CA LEU A 25 16.30 22.51 25.01
C LEU A 25 17.33 21.40 24.71
N GLU A 26 17.04 20.17 25.10
CA GLU A 26 17.93 19.01 24.89
C GLU A 26 17.29 18.04 23.91
N ARG A 27 18.10 17.45 23.01
CA ARG A 27 17.67 16.36 22.14
C ARG A 27 17.59 15.09 23.00
N PRO A 28 16.42 14.47 23.21
CA PRO A 28 16.35 13.22 23.93
C PRO A 28 17.08 12.13 23.13
N GLU A 29 18.06 11.47 23.76
CA GLU A 29 18.80 10.35 23.14
C GLU A 29 17.93 9.09 23.04
N ASP A 30 16.93 8.96 23.92
CA ASP A 30 15.91 7.92 23.90
C ASP A 30 14.57 8.50 23.44
N LEU A 31 14.34 8.49 22.13
CA LEU A 31 13.03 8.79 21.57
C LEU A 31 12.07 7.62 21.90
N TYR A 32 11.35 7.74 23.03
CA TYR A 32 10.16 6.93 23.29
C TYR A 32 9.15 7.23 22.18
N ILE A 33 8.89 6.25 21.31
CA ILE A 33 7.87 6.37 20.26
C ILE A 33 6.54 5.94 20.90
N PRO A 34 5.59 6.86 21.13
CA PRO A 34 4.26 6.47 21.61
C PRO A 34 3.58 5.57 20.56
N PRO A 35 2.79 4.57 20.99
CA PRO A 35 2.19 3.56 20.11
C PRO A 35 1.34 4.17 18.97
N ASP A 36 0.70 5.32 19.20
CA ASP A 36 -0.08 6.03 18.18
C ASP A 36 0.78 6.66 17.06
N ALA A 37 2.07 6.92 17.31
CA ALA A 37 3.02 7.40 16.28
C ALA A 37 3.65 6.25 15.47
N LEU A 38 3.43 5.01 15.88
CA LEU A 38 3.96 3.80 15.27
C LEU A 38 3.12 3.33 14.08
N GLU A 39 1.80 3.58 14.11
CA GLU A 39 0.86 3.28 13.03
C GLU A 39 1.25 3.99 11.73
N VAL A 40 1.75 5.23 11.83
CA VAL A 40 2.25 6.02 10.69
C VAL A 40 3.63 5.55 10.20
N LEU A 41 4.40 4.83 11.04
CA LEU A 41 5.78 4.42 10.73
C LEU A 41 5.86 3.07 10.00
N LEU A 42 4.92 2.15 10.21
CA LEU A 42 4.95 0.84 9.53
C LEU A 42 4.50 0.88 8.07
N ASP A 43 3.60 1.80 7.71
CA ASP A 43 3.36 2.17 6.30
C ASP A 43 4.59 2.79 5.62
N THR A 44 5.60 3.21 6.40
CA THR A 44 6.85 3.77 5.87
C THR A 44 7.91 2.69 5.60
N PHE A 45 7.71 1.45 6.05
CA PHE A 45 8.66 0.37 5.81
C PHE A 45 8.29 -0.43 4.56
N GLU A 46 9.29 -0.67 3.72
CA GLU A 46 9.19 -1.46 2.48
C GLU A 46 9.26 -2.98 2.75
N GLY A 47 8.61 -3.44 3.82
CA GLY A 47 8.48 -4.85 4.21
C GLY A 47 9.22 -5.30 5.49
N PRO A 48 9.10 -6.58 5.86
CA PRO A 48 9.55 -7.10 7.16
C PRO A 48 11.08 -7.13 7.34
N LEU A 49 11.84 -7.29 6.25
CA LEU A 49 13.31 -7.24 6.31
C LEU A 49 13.80 -5.82 6.64
N ASP A 50 13.15 -4.80 6.09
CA ASP A 50 13.52 -3.41 6.38
C ASP A 50 13.22 -3.05 7.84
N PHE A 51 12.05 -3.49 8.30
CA PHE A 51 11.67 -3.32 9.69
C PHE A 51 12.65 -4.03 10.65
N LEU A 52 13.09 -5.25 10.31
CA LEU A 52 14.13 -5.93 11.09
C LEU A 52 15.47 -5.19 11.09
N LEU A 53 15.92 -4.68 9.94
CA LEU A 53 17.14 -3.86 9.88
C LEU A 53 17.03 -2.60 10.73
N TYR A 54 15.86 -1.97 10.76
CA TYR A 54 15.59 -0.84 11.65
C TYR A 54 15.74 -1.24 13.13
N LEU A 55 15.13 -2.35 13.56
CA LEU A 55 15.25 -2.85 14.93
C LEU A 55 16.71 -3.17 15.30
N ILE A 56 17.44 -3.83 14.41
CA ILE A 56 18.87 -4.14 14.58
C ILE A 56 19.67 -2.85 14.82
N ARG A 57 19.47 -1.84 13.98
CA ARG A 57 20.17 -0.55 14.08
C ARG A 57 19.79 0.22 15.34
N LYS A 58 18.50 0.23 15.70
CA LYS A 58 17.98 0.90 16.90
C LYS A 58 18.60 0.34 18.17
N HIS A 59 18.70 -0.98 18.27
CA HIS A 59 19.26 -1.68 19.43
C HIS A 59 20.77 -1.94 19.34
N LYS A 60 21.42 -1.48 18.27
CA LYS A 60 22.86 -1.67 18.01
C LYS A 60 23.27 -3.14 18.04
N PHE A 61 22.41 -4.02 17.53
CA PHE A 61 22.73 -5.43 17.38
C PHE A 61 23.73 -5.63 16.23
N ASP A 62 24.62 -6.61 16.41
CA ASP A 62 25.44 -7.10 15.31
C ASP A 62 24.60 -8.02 14.43
N LEU A 63 24.71 -7.85 13.11
CA LEU A 63 24.03 -8.69 12.13
C LEU A 63 24.60 -10.12 12.12
N VAL A 64 25.89 -10.27 12.42
CA VAL A 64 26.59 -11.57 12.43
C VAL A 64 26.26 -12.36 13.68
N ASP A 65 26.18 -11.70 14.84
CA ASP A 65 25.77 -12.31 16.10
C ASP A 65 24.43 -11.78 16.60
N LEU A 66 23.40 -12.00 15.79
CA LEU A 66 22.07 -11.49 16.08
C LEU A 66 21.46 -12.19 17.31
N PRO A 67 21.07 -11.46 18.38
CA PRO A 67 20.33 -12.02 19.51
C PRO A 67 18.87 -12.26 19.13
N VAL A 68 18.60 -13.41 18.51
CA VAL A 68 17.27 -13.78 17.98
C VAL A 68 16.19 -13.64 19.04
N ASN A 69 16.46 -14.02 20.30
CA ASN A 69 15.45 -13.91 21.34
C ASN A 69 14.94 -12.48 21.55
N GLU A 70 15.86 -11.51 21.61
CA GLU A 70 15.53 -10.11 21.87
C GLU A 70 14.84 -9.47 20.66
N ILE A 71 15.38 -9.71 19.46
CA ILE A 71 14.78 -9.14 18.25
C ILE A 71 13.41 -9.75 17.94
N THR A 72 13.19 -11.05 18.20
CA THR A 72 11.88 -11.67 18.03
C THR A 72 10.86 -11.10 19.01
N LEU A 73 11.24 -10.85 20.27
CA LEU A 73 10.34 -10.22 21.25
C LEU A 73 9.92 -8.82 20.82
N GLN A 74 10.90 -8.00 20.42
CA GLN A 74 10.63 -6.67 19.90
C GLN A 74 9.73 -6.75 18.67
N TYR A 75 10.09 -7.55 17.67
CA TYR A 75 9.31 -7.71 16.45
C TYR A 75 7.84 -8.08 16.75
N MET A 76 7.59 -9.04 17.64
CA MET A 76 6.23 -9.44 18.02
C MET A 76 5.46 -8.32 18.72
N GLU A 77 6.10 -7.59 19.64
CA GLU A 77 5.49 -6.44 20.33
C GLU A 77 4.97 -5.38 19.33
N TYR A 78 5.77 -5.07 18.30
CA TYR A 78 5.37 -4.12 17.26
C TYR A 78 4.27 -4.67 16.33
N ILE A 79 4.25 -5.97 16.03
CA ILE A 79 3.19 -6.60 15.22
C ILE A 79 1.87 -6.71 15.97
N GLU A 80 1.90 -7.02 17.27
CA GLU A 80 0.70 -7.10 18.11
C GLU A 80 -0.02 -5.74 18.19
N LEU A 81 0.73 -4.65 18.33
CA LEU A 81 0.18 -3.28 18.28
C LEU A 81 -0.52 -2.95 16.95
N MET A 82 -0.11 -3.58 15.84
CA MET A 82 -0.71 -3.36 14.52
C MET A 82 -1.95 -4.22 14.24
N GLN A 83 -2.03 -5.42 14.84
CA GLN A 83 -3.16 -6.34 14.62
C GLN A 83 -4.49 -5.77 15.12
N GLU A 84 -4.46 -4.84 16.07
CA GLU A 84 -5.65 -4.14 16.55
C GLU A 84 -6.21 -3.13 15.53
N LEU A 85 -5.43 -2.77 14.51
CA LEU A 85 -5.71 -1.62 13.63
C LEU A 85 -6.00 -2.00 12.16
N ASN A 86 -5.31 -2.98 11.54
CA ASN A 86 -5.64 -3.44 10.17
C ASN A 86 -5.05 -4.84 9.80
N PHE A 87 -5.92 -5.81 9.47
CA PHE A 87 -5.52 -7.21 9.19
C PHE A 87 -5.03 -7.46 7.74
N GLU A 88 -5.38 -6.62 6.77
CA GLU A 88 -5.16 -6.89 5.34
C GLU A 88 -3.71 -6.68 4.86
N LEU A 89 -2.89 -5.88 5.57
CA LEU A 89 -1.51 -5.54 5.14
C LEU A 89 -0.41 -6.42 5.80
N ALA A 90 -0.76 -7.30 6.74
CA ALA A 90 0.22 -7.94 7.64
C ALA A 90 0.74 -9.31 7.18
N ALA A 91 0.35 -9.84 6.02
CA ALA A 91 0.64 -11.23 5.64
C ALA A 91 2.16 -11.54 5.60
N GLU A 92 2.97 -10.67 4.99
CA GLU A 92 4.42 -10.85 4.91
C GLU A 92 5.09 -10.74 6.28
N TYR A 93 4.57 -9.87 7.15
CA TYR A 93 5.05 -9.69 8.50
C TYR A 93 4.75 -10.90 9.39
N LEU A 94 3.61 -11.56 9.20
CA LEU A 94 3.27 -12.80 9.90
C LEU A 94 4.14 -13.98 9.45
N VAL A 95 4.48 -14.06 8.17
CA VAL A 95 5.43 -15.07 7.67
C VAL A 95 6.79 -14.89 8.33
N MET A 96 7.26 -13.64 8.46
CA MET A 96 8.51 -13.35 9.16
C MET A 96 8.42 -13.65 10.66
N ALA A 97 7.29 -13.34 11.31
CA ALA A 97 7.05 -13.71 12.71
C ALA A 97 7.18 -15.22 12.93
N ALA A 98 6.58 -16.02 12.03
CA ALA A 98 6.66 -17.47 12.08
C ALA A 98 8.10 -17.97 11.90
N MET A 99 8.84 -17.39 10.94
CA MET A 99 10.25 -17.71 10.73
C MET A 99 11.11 -17.38 11.97
N LEU A 100 10.93 -16.19 12.57
CA LEU A 100 11.64 -15.80 13.79
C LEU A 100 11.31 -16.71 14.98
N ALA A 101 10.05 -17.14 15.10
CA ALA A 101 9.63 -18.10 16.12
C ALA A 101 10.26 -19.48 15.91
N GLU A 102 10.34 -19.96 14.66
CA GLU A 102 11.03 -21.20 14.30
C GLU A 102 12.51 -21.13 14.69
N ILE A 103 13.22 -20.07 14.27
CA ILE A 103 14.64 -19.88 14.56
C ILE A 103 14.86 -19.83 16.09
N LYS A 104 14.02 -19.08 16.82
CA LYS A 104 14.07 -19.01 18.29
C LYS A 104 13.88 -20.39 18.92
N SER A 105 12.89 -21.17 18.45
CA SER A 105 12.63 -22.52 18.96
C SER A 105 13.83 -23.44 18.75
N ARG A 106 14.39 -23.48 17.52
CA ARG A 106 15.56 -24.31 17.19
C ARG A 106 16.80 -23.94 18.00
N LEU A 107 17.00 -22.65 18.29
CA LEU A 107 18.13 -22.18 19.10
C LEU A 107 18.00 -22.54 20.59
N LEU A 108 16.77 -22.60 21.11
CA LEU A 108 16.52 -22.88 22.53
C LEU A 108 16.40 -24.38 22.85
N LEU A 109 16.05 -25.20 21.85
CA LEU A 109 15.88 -26.64 22.04
C LEU A 109 17.23 -27.37 22.14
N PRO A 110 17.34 -28.39 23.01
CA PRO A 110 18.55 -29.19 23.11
C PRO A 110 18.80 -29.97 21.81
N LYS A 111 20.02 -29.88 21.28
CA LYS A 111 20.43 -30.62 20.09
C LYS A 111 20.50 -32.11 20.38
N ILE A 112 19.82 -32.93 19.58
CA ILE A 112 19.94 -34.39 19.66
C ILE A 112 21.23 -34.78 18.93
N THR A 113 22.24 -35.19 19.68
CA THR A 113 23.62 -35.42 19.23
C THR A 113 23.82 -36.57 18.22
N ASN A 114 22.75 -37.14 17.66
CA ASN A 114 22.77 -38.41 16.93
C ASN A 114 22.45 -38.31 15.42
N LEU A 115 22.76 -37.21 14.77
CA LEU A 115 22.76 -37.14 13.31
C LEU A 115 24.04 -36.44 12.85
N GLU A 116 24.78 -37.10 11.95
CA GLU A 116 25.92 -36.56 11.19
C GLU A 116 25.49 -35.48 10.20
N ASP A 117 24.51 -34.64 10.57
CA ASP A 117 24.12 -33.49 9.77
C ASP A 117 24.95 -32.29 10.20
N ASP A 118 25.65 -31.70 9.24
CA ASP A 118 26.18 -30.33 9.29
C ASP A 118 25.00 -29.36 9.45
N GLU A 119 24.43 -29.31 10.66
CA GLU A 119 23.33 -28.42 10.96
C GLU A 119 23.87 -27.00 10.99
N HIS A 120 23.67 -26.30 9.87
CA HIS A 120 24.03 -24.90 9.68
C HIS A 120 23.34 -24.06 10.77
N ASP A 121 23.94 -22.91 11.13
CA ASP A 121 23.32 -21.97 12.06
C ASP A 121 21.89 -21.67 11.58
N PRO A 122 20.84 -21.93 12.40
CA PRO A 122 19.45 -21.68 11.99
C PRO A 122 19.19 -20.21 11.65
N ARG A 123 20.08 -19.30 12.06
CA ARG A 123 20.03 -17.86 11.72
C ARG A 123 20.59 -17.55 10.32
N ALA A 124 21.38 -18.44 9.73
CA ALA A 124 22.21 -18.14 8.56
C ALA A 124 21.39 -17.63 7.37
N GLU A 125 20.21 -18.23 7.11
CA GLU A 125 19.34 -17.79 6.02
C GLU A 125 18.80 -16.37 6.26
N LEU A 126 18.36 -16.07 7.49
CA LEU A 126 17.86 -14.74 7.85
C LEU A 126 18.96 -13.68 7.71
N VAL A 127 20.14 -13.95 8.27
CA VAL A 127 21.29 -13.04 8.19
C VAL A 127 21.65 -12.77 6.74
N ARG A 128 21.71 -13.81 5.91
CA ARG A 128 21.98 -13.67 4.46
C ARG A 128 20.95 -12.77 3.77
N ARG A 129 19.65 -13.00 4.01
CA ARG A 129 18.59 -12.17 3.42
C ARG A 129 18.67 -10.71 3.88
N LEU A 130 19.01 -10.47 5.15
CA LEU A 130 19.20 -9.12 5.68
C LEU A 130 20.39 -8.41 5.02
N GLN A 131 21.52 -9.11 4.83
CA GLN A 131 22.69 -8.57 4.12
C GLN A 131 22.37 -8.25 2.66
N GLU A 132 21.73 -9.18 1.95
CA GLU A 132 21.32 -8.98 0.55
C GLU A 132 20.40 -7.75 0.44
N TYR A 133 19.40 -7.64 1.32
CA TYR A 133 18.50 -6.51 1.34
C TYR A 133 19.22 -5.19 1.66
N GLU A 134 20.14 -5.17 2.64
CA GLU A 134 20.93 -3.98 2.97
C GLU A 134 21.77 -3.48 1.80
N ILE A 135 22.38 -4.38 1.03
CA ILE A 135 23.12 -4.05 -0.19
C ILE A 135 22.20 -3.37 -1.21
N PHE A 136 21.00 -3.93 -1.44
CA PHE A 136 20.05 -3.34 -2.39
C PHE A 136 19.48 -2.02 -1.90
N LYS A 137 19.23 -1.87 -0.59
CA LYS A 137 18.78 -0.61 0.00
C LYS A 137 19.83 0.48 -0.15
N GLN A 138 21.11 0.14 0.04
CA GLN A 138 22.20 1.07 -0.21
C GLN A 138 22.29 1.44 -1.69
N ALA A 139 22.24 0.46 -2.59
CA ALA A 139 22.25 0.71 -4.03
C ALA A 139 21.08 1.59 -4.50
N ALA A 140 19.89 1.40 -3.92
CA ALA A 140 18.73 2.24 -4.20
C ALA A 140 18.95 3.69 -3.71
N THR A 141 19.57 3.86 -2.54
CA THR A 141 19.92 5.18 -2.00
C THR A 141 20.97 5.87 -2.87
N ASP A 142 22.00 5.14 -3.30
CA ASP A 142 23.06 5.64 -4.18
C ASP A 142 22.49 6.06 -5.55
N LEU A 143 21.51 5.30 -6.07
CA LEU A 143 20.81 5.61 -7.30
C LEU A 143 19.91 6.83 -7.16
N ASP A 144 19.20 6.98 -6.04
CA ASP A 144 18.36 8.16 -5.78
C ASP A 144 19.19 9.45 -5.62
N ALA A 145 20.41 9.32 -5.12
CA ALA A 145 21.38 10.40 -4.99
C ALA A 145 22.01 10.85 -6.33
N LEU A 146 21.80 10.10 -7.42
CA LEU A 146 22.30 10.51 -8.73
C LEU A 146 21.64 11.82 -9.19
N PRO A 147 22.40 12.71 -9.84
CA PRO A 147 21.86 13.97 -10.33
C PRO A 147 20.82 13.70 -11.42
N ARG A 148 19.67 14.37 -11.31
CA ARG A 148 18.55 14.23 -12.24
C ARG A 148 18.50 15.41 -13.19
N ASP A 149 18.39 15.12 -14.49
CA ASP A 149 18.08 16.13 -15.51
C ASP A 149 16.73 16.77 -15.18
N GLU A 150 16.61 18.07 -15.43
CA GLU A 150 15.46 18.92 -15.09
C GLU A 150 15.21 19.13 -13.58
N ARG A 151 16.05 18.59 -12.68
CA ARG A 151 16.03 18.87 -11.23
C ARG A 151 17.34 19.50 -10.75
N ASP A 152 18.45 18.79 -10.95
CA ASP A 152 19.77 19.16 -10.42
C ASP A 152 20.64 19.82 -11.49
N TYR A 153 20.46 19.42 -12.74
CA TYR A 153 21.05 20.07 -13.91
C TYR A 153 20.02 20.16 -15.03
N PHE A 154 20.26 21.10 -15.95
CA PHE A 154 19.42 21.29 -17.12
C PHE A 154 20.25 21.06 -18.36
N THR A 155 19.82 20.13 -19.21
CA THR A 155 20.44 19.91 -20.51
C THR A 155 20.27 21.13 -21.41
N ALA A 156 21.36 21.85 -21.67
CA ALA A 156 21.37 22.97 -22.62
C ALA A 156 21.21 22.44 -24.05
N LYS A 157 20.25 22.98 -24.79
CA LYS A 157 20.08 22.72 -26.23
C LYS A 157 20.47 23.97 -27.01
N ALA A 158 21.43 23.81 -27.92
CA ALA A 158 21.72 24.81 -28.93
C ALA A 158 20.98 24.43 -30.21
N SER A 159 20.03 25.25 -30.61
CA SER A 159 19.39 25.14 -31.91
C SER A 159 20.37 25.59 -32.99
N LEU A 160 20.40 24.87 -34.09
CA LEU A 160 21.03 25.36 -35.31
C LEU A 160 20.27 26.59 -35.80
N ALA A 161 20.96 27.51 -36.48
CA ALA A 161 20.33 28.69 -37.06
C ALA A 161 19.26 28.26 -38.08
N ASP A 162 18.19 29.05 -38.23
CA ASP A 162 17.04 28.71 -39.09
C ASP A 162 17.42 28.47 -40.57
N ASN A 163 18.57 28.99 -41.00
CA ASN A 163 19.12 28.83 -42.34
C ASN A 163 20.08 27.63 -42.50
N PHE A 164 20.30 26.86 -41.44
CA PHE A 164 21.14 25.67 -41.49
C PHE A 164 20.34 24.48 -42.00
N SER A 165 20.68 24.00 -43.20
CA SER A 165 20.12 22.78 -43.78
C SER A 165 21.16 21.67 -43.70
N PRO A 166 21.09 20.78 -42.69
CA PRO A 166 21.97 19.62 -42.64
C PRO A 166 21.63 18.65 -43.76
N LEU A 167 22.66 18.04 -44.35
CA LEU A 167 22.48 16.87 -45.19
C LEU A 167 22.09 15.69 -44.29
N LEU A 168 20.79 15.39 -44.22
CA LEU A 168 20.22 14.26 -43.47
C LEU A 168 20.42 12.98 -44.26
N ILE A 169 21.33 12.12 -43.79
CA ILE A 169 21.44 10.74 -44.24
C ILE A 169 20.54 9.91 -43.34
N LEU A 170 19.40 9.48 -43.87
CA LEU A 170 18.52 8.57 -43.15
C LEU A 170 19.14 7.17 -43.17
N PRO A 171 19.17 6.46 -42.03
CA PRO A 171 19.55 5.05 -42.02
C PRO A 171 18.49 4.26 -42.78
N ASP A 172 18.93 3.22 -43.49
CA ASP A 172 18.02 2.24 -44.09
C ASP A 172 17.37 1.43 -42.95
N VAL A 173 16.04 1.48 -42.88
CA VAL A 173 15.26 0.74 -41.87
C VAL A 173 14.71 -0.52 -42.51
N ASP A 174 15.05 -1.68 -41.95
CA ASP A 174 14.48 -2.95 -42.38
C ASP A 174 13.07 -3.17 -41.78
N PHE A 175 12.24 -3.95 -42.47
CA PHE A 175 10.89 -4.28 -42.00
C PHE A 175 10.91 -5.02 -40.65
N THR A 176 11.97 -5.79 -40.38
CA THR A 176 12.15 -6.50 -39.10
C THR A 176 12.36 -5.53 -37.93
N GLU A 177 13.08 -4.43 -38.14
CA GLU A 177 13.30 -3.38 -37.12
C GLU A 177 11.99 -2.67 -36.79
N LEU A 178 11.14 -2.42 -37.79
CA LEU A 178 9.82 -1.82 -37.59
C LEU A 178 8.91 -2.73 -36.76
N ILE A 179 8.93 -4.05 -37.01
CA ILE A 179 8.19 -5.04 -36.21
C ILE A 179 8.72 -5.07 -34.78
N SER A 180 10.05 -5.03 -34.59
CA SER A 180 10.65 -5.01 -33.25
C SER A 180 10.25 -3.76 -32.47
N ALA A 181 10.34 -2.59 -33.09
CA ALA A 181 9.94 -1.31 -32.48
C ALA A 181 8.46 -1.32 -32.09
N LEU A 182 7.58 -1.85 -32.94
CA LEU A 182 6.15 -1.98 -32.63
C LEU A 182 5.91 -2.95 -31.47
N ASN A 183 6.61 -4.09 -31.43
CA ASN A 183 6.51 -5.04 -30.33
C ASN A 183 6.95 -4.43 -28.98
N ASP A 184 8.01 -3.62 -28.99
CA ASP A 184 8.47 -2.94 -27.78
C ASP A 184 7.46 -1.90 -27.29
N ILE A 185 6.81 -1.17 -28.20
CA ILE A 185 5.71 -0.25 -27.86
C ILE A 185 4.53 -1.03 -27.26
N VAL A 186 4.14 -2.16 -27.86
CA VAL A 186 3.05 -3.00 -27.35
C VAL A 186 3.38 -3.55 -25.96
N LYS A 187 4.62 -3.98 -25.71
CA LYS A 187 5.08 -4.43 -24.38
C LYS A 187 5.01 -3.31 -23.35
N ARG A 188 5.51 -2.11 -23.68
CA ARG A 188 5.45 -0.94 -22.79
C ARG A 188 4.01 -0.49 -22.53
N SER A 189 3.14 -0.55 -23.53
CA SER A 189 1.71 -0.26 -23.37
C SER A 189 1.02 -1.24 -22.42
N LYS A 190 1.45 -2.50 -22.36
CA LYS A 190 0.95 -3.47 -21.38
C LYS A 190 1.48 -3.20 -19.96
N ALA A 191 2.74 -2.75 -19.84
CA ALA A 191 3.32 -2.38 -18.54
C ALA A 191 2.74 -1.06 -18.00
N LEU A 192 2.30 -0.16 -18.88
CA LEU A 192 1.57 1.08 -18.58
C LEU A 192 0.05 0.88 -18.60
N ALA A 193 -0.44 -0.37 -18.65
CA ALA A 193 -1.83 -0.63 -18.32
C ALA A 193 -1.97 -0.31 -16.83
N HIS A 194 -2.25 0.97 -16.54
CA HIS A 194 -2.72 1.39 -15.24
C HIS A 194 -3.74 0.36 -14.82
N HIS A 195 -3.54 -0.19 -13.62
CA HIS A 195 -4.61 -0.84 -12.89
C HIS A 195 -5.69 0.23 -12.75
N HIS A 196 -6.58 0.28 -13.74
CA HIS A 196 -7.71 1.15 -13.71
C HIS A 196 -8.61 0.46 -12.71
N ILE A 197 -8.41 0.81 -11.43
CA ILE A 197 -9.38 0.55 -10.37
C ILE A 197 -10.59 1.39 -10.78
N GLN A 198 -11.39 0.85 -11.70
CA GLN A 198 -12.75 1.30 -11.85
C GLN A 198 -13.40 0.92 -10.54
N ARG A 199 -13.81 1.93 -9.77
CA ARG A 199 -14.67 1.71 -8.62
C ARG A 199 -15.84 0.85 -9.11
N GLU A 200 -16.19 -0.16 -8.35
CA GLU A 200 -17.43 -0.91 -8.55
C GLU A 200 -18.55 0.10 -8.75
N HIS A 201 -19.02 0.25 -9.98
CA HIS A 201 -19.81 1.43 -10.33
C HIS A 201 -21.24 1.36 -9.78
N LEU A 202 -21.65 0.24 -9.18
CA LEU A 202 -23.06 0.02 -8.84
C LEU A 202 -23.21 -0.85 -7.59
N SER A 203 -23.38 -0.20 -6.43
CA SER A 203 -23.77 -0.89 -5.20
C SER A 203 -25.17 -1.47 -5.35
N THR A 204 -25.33 -2.76 -5.03
CA THR A 204 -26.65 -3.41 -4.93
C THR A 204 -27.55 -2.66 -3.95
N ARG A 205 -27.00 -2.15 -2.85
CA ARG A 205 -27.73 -1.38 -1.84
C ARG A 205 -28.27 -0.06 -2.37
N GLU A 206 -27.45 0.69 -3.10
CA GLU A 206 -27.89 1.93 -3.75
C GLU A 206 -28.99 1.64 -4.77
N ARG A 207 -28.86 0.55 -5.52
CA ARG A 207 -29.87 0.12 -6.49
C ARG A 207 -31.20 -0.24 -5.83
N MET A 208 -31.17 -0.92 -4.68
CA MET A 208 -32.37 -1.21 -3.89
C MET A 208 -33.09 0.06 -3.46
N SER A 209 -32.35 1.06 -2.95
CA SER A 209 -32.91 2.36 -2.58
C SER A 209 -33.58 3.06 -3.77
N ARG A 210 -32.91 3.11 -4.92
CA ARG A 210 -33.48 3.71 -6.14
C ARG A 210 -34.78 3.02 -6.59
N ILE A 211 -34.84 1.69 -6.53
CA ILE A 211 -36.05 0.93 -6.91
C ILE A 211 -37.20 1.24 -5.94
N LEU A 212 -36.93 1.30 -4.63
CA LEU A 212 -37.95 1.66 -3.63
C LEU A 212 -38.45 3.10 -3.83
N ASP A 213 -37.56 4.05 -4.13
CA ASP A 213 -37.93 5.44 -4.42
C ASP A 213 -38.82 5.54 -5.66
N LEU A 214 -38.46 4.82 -6.74
CA LEU A 214 -39.28 4.75 -7.96
C LEU A 214 -40.67 4.18 -7.69
N LEU A 215 -40.74 3.10 -6.90
CA LEU A 215 -42.01 2.51 -6.49
C LEU A 215 -42.84 3.49 -5.66
N GLN A 216 -42.26 4.22 -4.71
CA GLN A 216 -42.97 5.23 -3.94
C GLN A 216 -43.54 6.35 -4.83
N GLN A 217 -42.75 6.83 -5.81
CA GLN A 217 -43.19 7.86 -6.75
C GLN A 217 -44.31 7.39 -7.68
N ARG A 218 -44.38 6.09 -7.97
CA ARG A 218 -45.39 5.47 -8.85
C ARG A 218 -46.52 4.78 -8.09
N GLN A 219 -46.82 5.25 -6.87
CA GLN A 219 -47.92 4.75 -6.04
C GLN A 219 -47.82 3.24 -5.72
N GLY A 220 -46.60 2.72 -5.62
CA GLY A 220 -46.30 1.36 -5.19
C GLY A 220 -46.45 0.29 -6.26
N TYR A 221 -46.54 0.66 -7.55
CA TYR A 221 -46.69 -0.27 -8.67
C TYR A 221 -45.86 0.16 -9.87
N LEU A 222 -45.04 -0.73 -10.41
CA LEU A 222 -44.14 -0.47 -11.53
C LEU A 222 -44.06 -1.69 -12.47
N GLU A 223 -43.86 -1.49 -13.76
CA GLU A 223 -43.51 -2.60 -14.66
C GLU A 223 -42.07 -3.07 -14.39
N PHE A 224 -41.84 -4.39 -14.40
CA PHE A 224 -40.50 -4.95 -14.16
C PHE A 224 -39.45 -4.40 -15.13
N ALA A 225 -39.81 -4.17 -16.39
CA ALA A 225 -38.93 -3.61 -17.39
C ALA A 225 -38.49 -2.17 -17.09
N GLU A 226 -39.33 -1.39 -16.41
CA GLU A 226 -39.04 0.01 -16.06
C GLU A 226 -38.04 0.15 -14.90
N CYS A 227 -37.75 -0.93 -14.19
CA CYS A 227 -36.69 -0.95 -13.16
C CYS A 227 -35.28 -0.85 -13.77
N PHE A 228 -35.11 -1.12 -15.06
CA PHE A 228 -33.81 -1.28 -15.71
C PHE A 228 -33.43 -0.04 -16.52
N ASP A 229 -32.18 0.41 -16.36
CA ASP A 229 -31.56 1.40 -17.25
C ASP A 229 -30.69 0.70 -18.28
N LEU A 230 -31.11 0.75 -19.55
CA LEU A 230 -30.39 0.10 -20.65
C LEU A 230 -29.07 0.79 -21.00
N THR A 231 -28.88 2.04 -20.58
CA THR A 231 -27.63 2.79 -20.83
C THR A 231 -26.46 2.27 -20.00
N GLU A 232 -26.73 1.57 -18.89
CA GLU A 232 -25.73 0.99 -17.99
C GLU A 232 -25.21 -0.38 -18.47
N GLY A 233 -25.70 -0.88 -19.60
CA GLY A 233 -25.25 -2.14 -20.20
C GLY A 233 -25.54 -3.38 -19.33
N ARG A 234 -24.82 -4.47 -19.61
CA ARG A 234 -25.10 -5.79 -19.00
C ARG A 234 -24.92 -5.79 -17.48
N GLU A 235 -23.93 -5.06 -16.97
CA GLU A 235 -23.62 -5.00 -15.53
C GLU A 235 -24.74 -4.30 -14.75
N GLY A 236 -25.24 -3.17 -15.25
CA GLY A 236 -26.39 -2.47 -14.66
C GLY A 236 -27.65 -3.33 -14.60
N VAL A 237 -27.90 -4.12 -15.66
CA VAL A 237 -29.00 -5.07 -15.68
C VAL A 237 -28.84 -6.16 -14.60
N VAL A 238 -27.64 -6.72 -14.45
CA VAL A 238 -27.37 -7.77 -13.45
C VAL A 238 -27.54 -7.22 -12.04
N VAL A 239 -26.98 -6.05 -11.73
CA VAL A 239 -27.08 -5.44 -10.39
C VAL A 239 -28.53 -5.08 -10.06
N THR A 240 -29.28 -4.54 -11.02
CA THR A 240 -30.71 -4.24 -10.86
C THR A 240 -31.52 -5.49 -10.60
N PHE A 241 -31.24 -6.57 -11.32
CA PHE A 241 -31.93 -7.85 -11.12
C PHE A 241 -31.62 -8.43 -9.73
N LEU A 242 -30.35 -8.43 -9.31
CA LEU A 242 -29.95 -8.87 -7.96
C LEU A 242 -30.63 -8.03 -6.86
N ALA A 243 -30.73 -6.71 -7.05
CA ALA A 243 -31.42 -5.82 -6.12
C ALA A 243 -32.92 -6.16 -5.99
N ILE A 244 -33.61 -6.45 -7.10
CA ILE A 244 -35.03 -6.87 -7.06
C ILE A 244 -35.19 -8.22 -6.33
N LEU A 245 -34.29 -9.17 -6.58
CA LEU A 245 -34.31 -10.47 -5.89
C LEU A 245 -34.08 -10.32 -4.39
N GLU A 246 -33.16 -9.44 -3.98
CA GLU A 246 -32.90 -9.18 -2.56
C GLU A 246 -34.09 -8.46 -1.90
N LEU A 247 -34.69 -7.46 -2.55
CA LEU A 247 -35.92 -6.80 -2.06
C LEU A 247 -37.11 -7.76 -1.93
N THR A 248 -37.21 -8.73 -2.85
CA THR A 248 -38.24 -9.78 -2.80
C THR A 248 -37.98 -10.74 -1.64
N LYS A 249 -36.71 -11.12 -1.42
CA LYS A 249 -36.28 -11.96 -0.29
C LYS A 249 -36.51 -11.27 1.06
N GLU A 250 -36.29 -9.95 1.15
CA GLU A 250 -36.58 -9.13 2.32
C GLU A 250 -38.08 -8.82 2.50
N LYS A 251 -38.94 -9.27 1.57
CA LYS A 251 -40.39 -9.02 1.56
C LYS A 251 -40.77 -7.53 1.54
N LEU A 252 -39.90 -6.67 0.99
CA LEU A 252 -40.21 -5.26 0.78
C LEU A 252 -41.01 -5.05 -0.52
N VAL A 253 -40.86 -5.98 -1.46
CA VAL A 253 -41.43 -5.92 -2.80
C VAL A 253 -42.00 -7.30 -3.19
N GLU A 254 -43.08 -7.29 -3.95
CA GLU A 254 -43.73 -8.47 -4.53
C GLU A 254 -43.70 -8.41 -6.06
N LEU A 255 -43.54 -9.57 -6.70
CA LEU A 255 -43.64 -9.72 -8.15
C LEU A 255 -44.98 -10.34 -8.53
N ILE A 256 -45.73 -9.67 -9.40
CA ILE A 256 -47.07 -10.07 -9.82
C ILE A 256 -47.11 -10.28 -11.33
N GLN A 257 -47.68 -11.40 -11.75
CA GLN A 257 -47.97 -11.69 -13.16
C GLN A 257 -49.44 -12.13 -13.29
N VAL A 258 -50.23 -11.37 -14.04
CA VAL A 258 -51.70 -11.52 -14.08
C VAL A 258 -52.15 -12.74 -14.90
N ALA A 259 -51.38 -13.11 -15.94
CA ALA A 259 -51.64 -14.27 -16.78
C ALA A 259 -50.31 -14.88 -17.29
N PRO A 260 -50.29 -16.16 -17.72
CA PRO A 260 -49.08 -16.76 -18.28
C PRO A 260 -48.53 -15.90 -19.43
N TYR A 261 -47.23 -15.59 -19.38
CA TYR A 261 -46.53 -14.74 -20.36
C TYR A 261 -47.00 -13.28 -20.43
N ALA A 262 -47.84 -12.81 -19.50
CA ALA A 262 -48.12 -11.39 -19.34
C ALA A 262 -46.93 -10.65 -18.73
N GLN A 263 -46.94 -9.33 -18.80
CA GLN A 263 -45.91 -8.50 -18.17
C GLN A 263 -45.83 -8.77 -16.67
N ILE A 264 -44.60 -8.74 -16.15
CA ILE A 264 -44.32 -8.85 -14.73
C ILE A 264 -44.35 -7.44 -14.15
N HIS A 265 -45.02 -7.30 -13.02
CA HIS A 265 -45.09 -6.05 -12.28
C HIS A 265 -44.42 -6.20 -10.92
N VAL A 266 -43.83 -5.11 -10.46
CA VAL A 266 -43.13 -4.95 -9.19
C VAL A 266 -44.02 -4.08 -8.31
N LYS A 267 -44.42 -4.58 -7.15
CA LYS A 267 -45.33 -3.89 -6.22
C LYS A 267 -44.70 -3.79 -4.84
N LEU A 268 -44.91 -2.68 -4.12
CA LEU A 268 -44.56 -2.63 -2.70
C LEU A 268 -45.37 -3.65 -1.91
N ALA A 269 -44.69 -4.41 -1.04
CA ALA A 269 -45.37 -5.30 -0.11
C ALA A 269 -46.21 -4.44 0.86
N LEU A 270 -47.47 -4.83 1.07
CA LEU A 270 -48.29 -4.20 2.09
C LEU A 270 -47.75 -4.64 3.45
N SER A 271 -47.28 -3.68 4.24
CA SER A 271 -47.08 -3.88 5.67
C SER A 271 -48.42 -4.29 6.27
N GLU A 272 -48.60 -5.57 6.57
CA GLU A 272 -49.56 -5.98 7.58
C GLU A 272 -49.11 -5.32 8.89
N ALA A 273 -49.93 -4.40 9.39
CA ALA A 273 -49.83 -3.90 10.76
C ALA A 273 -50.49 -4.89 11.72
#